data_AF-A0A1W9GBM4-F1
#
_entry.id   AF-A0A1W9GBM4-F1
#
_cell.length_a   1.000
_cell.length_b   1.000
_cell.length_c   1.000
_cell.angle_alpha   90.00
_cell.angle_beta   90.00
_cell.angle_gamma   90.00
#
_symmetry.space_group_name_H-M   'P 1'
#
loop_
_entity.id
_entity.type
_entity.pdbx_description
1 polymer ?
#
loop_
_entity_poly.entity_id
_entity_poly.type
_entity_poly.pdbx_seq_one_letter_code
_entity_poly.pdbx_strand_id
1 'polypeptide(L)'
;MVSRLYRIKNIVAMEGAQNLSSFDSAKAAHLERLSPEERAEIAFVMDMQDFSSAKKDMRNNGLDLQVVYHSHPHDPARPSVTDIKIATDYEEIWPKINLPLPAYLIVSLMNAEPDAKTYWIKSGQVSIAEVIIR
;
A
#
# COMPACT_ATOMS: atom_id res chain seq x y z
N MET A 1 -0.02 -15.98 -11.20
CA MET A 1 -1.49 -15.88 -11.34
C MET A 1 -2.05 -15.51 -9.98
N VAL A 2 -2.89 -14.48 -9.91
CA VAL A 2 -3.57 -14.08 -8.66
C VAL A 2 -4.81 -14.96 -8.50
N SER A 3 -5.03 -15.55 -7.32
CA SER A 3 -6.17 -16.45 -7.06
C SER A 3 -7.02 -16.04 -5.87
N ARG A 4 -6.55 -15.07 -5.08
CA ARG A 4 -7.22 -14.55 -3.88
C ARG A 4 -7.01 -13.06 -3.73
N LEU A 5 -8.02 -12.41 -3.19
CA LEU A 5 -8.01 -11.00 -2.82
C LEU A 5 -8.23 -10.89 -1.32
N TYR A 6 -7.36 -10.18 -0.62
CA TYR A 6 -7.50 -9.90 0.80
C TYR A 6 -7.82 -8.42 0.97
N ARG A 7 -9.00 -8.12 1.52
CA ARG A 7 -9.37 -6.74 1.85
C ARG A 7 -8.73 -6.36 3.18
N ILE A 8 -7.89 -5.33 3.14
CA ILE A 8 -7.24 -4.76 4.32
C ILE A 8 -7.84 -3.37 4.55
N LYS A 9 -8.27 -3.07 5.78
CA LYS A 9 -8.71 -1.71 6.11
C LYS A 9 -7.52 -0.75 6.11
N ASN A 10 -7.74 0.42 5.51
CA ASN A 10 -6.85 1.56 5.67
C ASN A 10 -7.20 2.27 6.98
N ILE A 11 -6.27 2.32 7.91
CA ILE A 11 -6.41 3.05 9.17
C ILE A 11 -5.56 4.31 9.12
N VAL A 12 -6.08 5.42 9.65
CA VAL A 12 -5.30 6.66 9.74
C VAL A 12 -4.14 6.43 10.70
N ALA A 13 -2.93 6.84 10.30
CA ALA A 13 -1.72 6.64 11.08
C ALA A 13 -1.83 7.12 12.54
N MET A 14 -2.68 8.12 12.82
CA MET A 14 -2.89 8.67 14.16
C MET A 14 -3.88 7.87 15.03
N GLU A 15 -4.80 7.10 14.44
CA GLU A 15 -5.87 6.41 15.17
C GLU A 15 -5.53 4.94 15.50
N GLY A 16 -4.63 4.32 14.74
CA GLY A 16 -4.35 2.89 14.86
C GLY A 16 -2.98 2.52 15.43
N ALA A 17 -2.11 3.49 15.72
CA ALA A 17 -0.75 3.20 16.15
C ALA A 17 -0.31 4.12 17.29
N GLN A 18 -0.55 3.67 18.53
CA GLN A 18 0.30 4.09 19.65
C GLN A 18 1.78 3.70 19.45
N ASN A 19 2.16 3.04 18.35
CA ASN A 19 3.55 2.74 17.99
C ASN A 19 3.77 2.64 16.47
N LEU A 20 3.63 3.74 15.74
CA LEU A 20 4.35 3.92 14.47
C LEU A 20 5.18 5.19 14.58
N SER A 21 6.38 5.01 15.11
CA SER A 21 7.50 5.97 15.17
C SER A 21 8.02 6.39 13.78
N SER A 22 7.17 6.41 12.75
CA SER A 22 7.58 6.45 11.33
C SER A 22 7.34 7.79 10.64
N PHE A 23 6.75 8.76 11.31
CA PHE A 23 6.65 10.12 10.81
C PHE A 23 7.52 11.03 11.66
N ASP A 24 8.41 11.79 11.01
CA ASP A 24 9.13 12.85 11.71
C ASP A 24 8.14 13.90 12.24
N SER A 25 8.63 14.76 13.13
CA SER A 25 7.82 15.81 13.76
C SER A 25 7.23 16.79 12.74
N ALA A 26 7.87 16.99 11.59
CA ALA A 26 7.37 17.88 10.54
C ALA A 26 6.19 17.24 9.78
N LYS A 27 6.26 15.94 9.47
CA LYS A 27 5.17 15.21 8.84
C LYS A 27 3.98 15.05 9.79
N ALA A 28 4.20 14.79 11.07
CA ALA A 28 3.12 14.79 12.07
C ALA A 28 2.40 16.16 12.15
N ALA A 29 3.16 17.25 12.25
CA ALA A 29 2.59 18.61 12.29
C ALA A 29 1.89 19.00 10.97
N HIS A 30 2.33 18.48 9.84
CA HIS A 30 1.64 18.66 8.56
C HIS A 30 0.30 17.92 8.54
N LEU A 31 0.28 16.66 8.97
CA LEU A 31 -0.94 15.84 9.03
C LEU A 31 -2.01 16.45 9.95
N GLU A 32 -1.61 17.00 11.10
CA GLU A 32 -2.55 17.66 12.03
C GLU A 32 -3.26 18.88 11.44
N ARG A 33 -2.65 19.54 10.43
CA ARG A 33 -3.22 20.72 9.77
C ARG A 33 -4.20 20.41 8.64
N LEU A 34 -4.28 19.14 8.26
CA LEU A 34 -5.11 18.70 7.13
C LEU A 34 -6.50 18.28 7.62
N SER A 35 -7.50 18.48 6.77
CA SER A 35 -8.84 17.96 7.00
C SER A 35 -8.80 16.43 7.15
N PRO A 36 -9.79 15.80 7.82
CA PRO A 36 -9.90 14.35 7.86
C PRO A 36 -9.83 13.70 6.46
N GLU A 37 -10.41 14.35 5.45
CA GLU A 37 -10.42 13.92 4.05
C GLU A 37 -9.03 13.98 3.41
N GLU A 38 -8.26 15.04 3.68
CA GLU A 38 -6.87 15.20 3.23
C GLU A 38 -5.87 14.35 4.04
N ARG A 39 -6.24 13.90 5.26
CA ARG A 39 -5.45 12.99 6.13
C ARG A 39 -5.67 11.50 5.82
N ALA A 40 -6.91 11.15 5.48
CA ALA A 40 -7.15 10.14 4.46
C ALA A 40 -6.38 10.53 3.18
N GLU A 41 -6.45 9.94 2.01
CA GLU A 41 -5.54 10.31 0.89
C GLU A 41 -4.00 10.15 1.11
N ILE A 42 -3.38 10.55 2.23
CA ILE A 42 -1.92 10.63 2.44
C ILE A 42 -1.36 9.81 3.62
N ALA A 43 -2.16 9.45 4.62
CA ALA A 43 -1.65 8.86 5.87
C ALA A 43 -2.44 7.62 6.30
N PHE A 44 -2.52 6.64 5.41
CA PHE A 44 -3.07 5.33 5.73
C PHE A 44 -1.99 4.30 5.97
N VAL A 45 -2.23 3.44 6.95
CA VAL A 45 -1.46 2.21 7.16
C VAL A 45 -2.41 1.02 7.09
N MET A 46 -1.87 -0.14 6.75
CA MET A 46 -2.63 -1.39 6.71
C MET A 46 -3.05 -1.77 8.14
N ASP A 47 -4.32 -2.09 8.34
CA ASP A 47 -4.78 -2.68 9.59
C ASP A 47 -4.03 -4.00 9.86
N MET A 48 -3.37 -4.07 11.03
CA MET A 48 -2.50 -5.19 11.36
C MET A 48 -3.28 -6.50 11.61
N GLN A 49 -4.54 -6.42 12.05
CA GLN A 49 -5.36 -7.62 12.30
C GLN A 49 -5.80 -8.24 10.98
N ASP A 50 -6.28 -7.41 10.04
CA ASP A 50 -6.63 -7.84 8.69
C ASP A 50 -5.40 -8.41 7.98
N PHE A 51 -4.25 -7.73 8.06
CA PHE A 51 -3.00 -8.17 7.44
C PHE A 51 -2.48 -9.50 8.03
N SER A 52 -2.50 -9.65 9.36
CA SER A 52 -2.10 -10.89 10.03
C SER A 52 -3.01 -12.06 9.63
N SER A 53 -4.31 -11.81 9.50
CA SER A 53 -5.29 -12.80 9.05
C SER A 53 -5.05 -13.22 7.60
N ALA A 54 -4.79 -12.27 6.70
CA ALA A 54 -4.43 -12.54 5.30
C ALA A 54 -3.15 -13.38 5.20
N LYS A 55 -2.08 -12.99 5.91
CA LYS A 55 -0.81 -13.74 5.93
C LYS A 55 -0.99 -15.16 6.49
N LYS A 56 -1.87 -15.35 7.48
CA LYS A 56 -2.20 -16.68 8.01
C LYS A 56 -2.89 -17.54 6.94
N ASP A 57 -3.88 -17.00 6.24
CA ASP A 57 -4.56 -17.72 5.15
C ASP A 57 -3.57 -18.07 4.02
N MET A 58 -2.72 -17.13 3.60
CA MET A 58 -1.73 -17.37 2.57
C MET A 58 -0.82 -18.55 2.90
N ARG A 59 -0.28 -18.58 4.12
CA ARG A 59 0.55 -19.70 4.59
C ARG A 59 -0.22 -21.02 4.61
N ASN A 60 -1.47 -21.01 5.09
CA ASN A 60 -2.30 -22.22 5.18
C ASN A 60 -2.66 -22.80 3.81
N ASN A 61 -2.65 -21.99 2.77
CA ASN A 61 -3.03 -22.38 1.41
C ASN A 61 -1.84 -22.41 0.44
N GLY A 62 -0.60 -22.23 0.91
CA GLY A 62 0.60 -22.23 0.07
C GLY A 62 0.60 -21.11 -0.99
N LEU A 63 0.13 -19.93 -0.62
CA LEU A 63 0.04 -18.76 -1.50
C LEU A 63 1.15 -17.75 -1.21
N ASP A 64 1.65 -17.13 -2.28
CA ASP A 64 2.63 -16.05 -2.22
C ASP A 64 1.98 -14.69 -2.44
N LEU A 65 2.55 -13.66 -1.81
CA LEU A 65 2.14 -12.28 -2.07
C LEU A 65 2.59 -11.90 -3.49
N GLN A 66 1.65 -11.45 -4.32
CA GLN A 66 1.97 -11.01 -5.69
C GLN A 66 1.87 -9.50 -5.82
N VAL A 67 0.78 -8.93 -5.30
CA VAL A 67 0.42 -7.52 -5.51
C VAL A 67 -0.12 -6.92 -4.22
N VAL A 68 0.31 -5.70 -3.92
CA VAL A 68 -0.39 -4.77 -3.04
C VAL A 68 -1.07 -3.75 -3.94
N TYR A 69 -2.32 -3.41 -3.67
CA TYR A 69 -3.05 -2.45 -4.50
C TYR A 69 -3.76 -1.40 -3.66
N HIS A 70 -3.87 -0.20 -4.24
CA HIS A 70 -4.71 0.87 -3.70
C HIS A 70 -5.26 1.73 -4.83
N SER A 71 -6.20 2.61 -4.48
CA SER A 71 -6.83 3.50 -5.44
C SER A 71 -6.42 4.95 -5.22
N HIS A 72 -6.27 5.68 -6.32
CA HIS A 72 -6.18 7.14 -6.35
C HIS A 72 -7.53 7.71 -6.76
N PRO A 73 -8.24 8.43 -5.87
CA PRO A 73 -9.55 9.00 -6.19
C PRO A 73 -9.48 10.04 -7.32
N HIS A 74 -8.43 10.86 -7.34
CA HIS A 74 -8.33 12.03 -8.23
C HIS A 74 -7.03 12.10 -9.03
N ASP A 75 -6.12 11.14 -8.83
CA ASP A 75 -4.82 11.09 -9.50
C ASP A 75 -4.73 9.96 -10.53
N PRO A 76 -3.86 10.09 -11.54
CA PRO A 76 -3.63 9.05 -12.54
C PRO A 76 -3.06 7.78 -11.92
N ALA A 77 -3.16 6.66 -12.67
CA ALA A 77 -2.69 5.35 -12.25
C ALA A 77 -1.16 5.26 -12.33
N ARG A 78 -0.46 6.04 -11.50
CA ARG A 78 1.01 6.03 -11.35
C ARG A 78 1.35 6.21 -9.87
N PRO A 79 2.46 5.67 -9.37
CA PRO A 79 2.85 5.87 -7.99
C PRO A 79 3.11 7.35 -7.68
N SER A 80 2.58 7.83 -6.56
CA SER A 80 2.92 9.13 -5.98
C SER A 80 4.30 9.08 -5.30
N VAL A 81 4.80 10.25 -4.90
CA VAL A 81 6.03 10.34 -4.07
C VAL A 81 5.87 9.58 -2.75
N THR A 82 4.67 9.63 -2.17
CA THR A 82 4.36 8.94 -0.91
C THR A 82 4.34 7.43 -1.09
N ASP A 83 3.75 6.93 -2.18
CA ASP A 83 3.73 5.50 -2.49
C ASP A 83 5.15 4.96 -2.65
N ILE A 84 6.01 5.67 -3.39
CA ILE A 84 7.40 5.28 -3.63
C ILE A 84 8.16 5.22 -2.31
N LYS A 85 7.99 6.23 -1.44
CA LYS A 85 8.62 6.26 -0.13
C LYS A 85 8.18 5.08 0.74
N ILE A 86 6.86 4.85 0.86
CA ILE A 86 6.32 3.76 1.68
C ILE A 86 6.80 2.40 1.15
N ALA A 87 6.70 2.17 -0.16
CA ALA A 87 7.17 0.94 -0.79
C ALA A 87 8.67 0.68 -0.53
N THR A 88 9.49 1.74 -0.58
CA THR A 88 10.93 1.66 -0.29
C THR A 88 11.19 1.37 1.18
N ASP A 89 10.48 2.04 2.10
CA ASP A 89 10.61 1.80 3.55
C ASP A 89 10.21 0.36 3.92
N TYR A 90 9.24 -0.23 3.21
CA TYR A 90 8.78 -1.60 3.42
C TYR A 90 9.59 -2.66 2.68
N GLU A 91 10.49 -2.28 1.76
CA GLU A 91 11.25 -3.22 0.92
C GLU A 91 11.99 -4.27 1.76
N GLU A 92 12.65 -3.83 2.85
CA GLU A 92 13.33 -4.74 3.77
C GLU A 92 12.39 -5.47 4.75
N ILE A 93 11.18 -4.96 4.95
CA ILE A 93 10.22 -5.51 5.92
C ILE A 93 9.59 -6.79 5.36
N TRP A 94 9.19 -6.78 4.07
CA TRP A 94 8.57 -7.93 3.40
C TRP A 94 9.29 -9.27 3.65
N PRO A 95 10.61 -9.40 3.37
CA PRO A 95 11.32 -10.64 3.63
C PRO A 95 11.45 -10.96 5.12
N LYS A 96 11.60 -9.95 6.00
CA LYS A 96 11.66 -10.15 7.46
C LYS A 96 10.36 -10.75 8.02
N ILE A 97 9.24 -10.55 7.32
CA ILE A 97 7.95 -11.15 7.66
C ILE A 97 7.59 -12.35 6.77
N ASN A 98 8.56 -12.97 6.08
CA ASN A 98 8.36 -14.15 5.23
C ASN A 98 7.33 -13.94 4.11
N LEU A 99 7.33 -12.76 3.49
CA LEU A 99 6.58 -12.48 2.27
C LEU A 99 7.55 -12.00 1.18
N PRO A 100 7.33 -12.36 -0.09
CA PRO A 100 8.10 -11.80 -1.19
C PRO A 100 7.77 -10.31 -1.38
N LEU A 101 8.67 -9.59 -2.06
CA LEU A 101 8.42 -8.21 -2.47
C LEU A 101 7.23 -8.17 -3.45
N PRO A 102 6.15 -7.42 -3.15
CA PRO A 102 5.01 -7.32 -4.05
C PRO A 102 5.27 -6.34 -5.19
N ALA A 103 4.53 -6.51 -6.28
CA ALA A 103 4.27 -5.42 -7.21
C ALA A 103 3.17 -4.50 -6.66
N TYR A 104 3.13 -3.25 -7.10
CA TYR A 104 2.17 -2.25 -6.64
C TYR A 104 1.19 -1.91 -7.75
N LEU A 105 -0.08 -2.29 -7.58
CA LEU A 105 -1.17 -1.96 -8.50
C LEU A 105 -1.85 -0.67 -8.06
N ILE A 106 -1.84 0.33 -8.93
CA ILE A 106 -2.51 1.61 -8.71
C ILE A 106 -3.76 1.64 -9.58
N VAL A 107 -4.91 1.83 -8.94
CA VAL A 107 -6.20 2.00 -9.62
C VAL A 107 -6.59 3.48 -9.57
N SER A 108 -6.58 4.16 -10.70
CA SER A 108 -7.08 5.52 -10.80
C SER A 108 -8.59 5.54 -10.97
N LEU A 109 -9.24 6.38 -10.18
CA LEU A 109 -10.67 6.69 -10.26
C LEU A 109 -10.90 8.14 -10.73
N MET A 110 -9.86 8.80 -11.26
CA MET A 110 -9.92 10.20 -11.66
C MET A 110 -10.90 10.46 -12.83
N ASN A 111 -11.20 9.42 -13.60
CA ASN A 111 -12.12 9.45 -14.74
C ASN A 111 -13.27 8.46 -14.51
N ALA A 112 -14.33 8.60 -15.30
CA ALA A 112 -15.49 7.70 -15.24
C ALA A 112 -15.13 6.23 -15.50
N GLU A 113 -14.16 5.98 -16.38
CA GLU A 113 -13.57 4.66 -16.59
C GLU A 113 -12.29 4.53 -15.74
N PRO A 114 -12.22 3.55 -14.82
CA PRO A 114 -11.01 3.31 -14.04
C PRO A 114 -9.82 2.88 -14.89
N ASP A 115 -8.66 3.49 -14.67
CA ASP A 115 -7.38 3.06 -15.24
C ASP A 115 -6.59 2.28 -14.16
N ALA A 116 -5.89 1.23 -14.55
CA ALA A 116 -5.16 0.38 -13.61
C ALA A 116 -3.80 0.00 -14.17
N LYS A 117 -2.73 0.27 -13.40
CA LYS A 117 -1.36 0.00 -13.80
C LYS A 117 -0.56 -0.60 -12.65
N THR A 118 0.30 -1.55 -12.96
CA THR A 118 1.13 -2.25 -11.96
C THR A 118 2.59 -1.85 -12.10
N TYR A 119 3.28 -1.71 -10.98
CA TYR A 119 4.64 -1.19 -10.90
C TYR A 119 5.53 -2.05 -10.00
N TRP A 120 6.79 -2.21 -10.39
CA TRP A 120 7.86 -2.56 -9.47
C TRP A 120 8.41 -1.27 -8.86
N ILE A 121 8.49 -1.23 -7.54
CA ILE A 121 9.13 -0.15 -6.79
C ILE A 121 10.27 -0.77 -6.00
N LYS A 122 11.51 -0.41 -6.33
CA LYS A 122 12.72 -0.96 -5.72
C LYS A 122 13.76 0.12 -5.53
N SER A 123 14.25 0.29 -4.30
CA SER A 123 15.25 1.30 -3.96
C SER A 123 14.87 2.70 -4.46
N GLY A 124 13.60 3.06 -4.33
CA GLY A 124 13.04 4.33 -4.81
C GLY A 124 12.82 4.43 -6.33
N GLN A 125 13.19 3.43 -7.11
CA GLN A 125 13.00 3.43 -8.57
C GLN A 125 11.70 2.72 -8.97
N VAL A 126 11.00 3.30 -9.96
CA VAL A 126 9.73 2.80 -10.47
C VAL A 126 9.92 2.24 -11.88
N SER A 127 9.41 1.04 -12.12
CA SER A 127 9.30 0.45 -13.47
C SER A 127 7.95 -0.24 -13.64
N ILE A 128 7.48 -0.42 -14.87
CA ILE A 128 6.22 -1.12 -15.14
C ILE A 128 6.40 -2.60 -14.77
N ALA A 129 5.42 -3.15 -14.06
CA ALA A 129 5.33 -4.57 -13.77
C ALA A 129 4.27 -5.21 -14.65
N GLU A 130 4.66 -6.24 -15.41
CA GLU A 130 3.70 -7.10 -16.09
C GLU A 130 3.19 -8.16 -15.10
N VAL A 131 2.03 -7.88 -14.49
CA VAL A 131 1.33 -8.84 -13.64
C VAL A 131 0.02 -9.25 -14.29
N ILE A 132 -0.13 -10.54 -14.57
CA ILE A 132 -1.37 -11.11 -15.09
C ILE A 132 -2.31 -11.36 -13.91
N ILE A 133 -3.29 -10.46 -13.75
CA ILE A 133 -4.44 -10.64 -12.87
C ILE A 133 -5.54 -11.27 -13.73
N ARG A 134 -5.91 -12.51 -13.42
CA ARG A 134 -6.96 -13.28 -14.09
C ARG A 134 -7.88 -13.88 -13.04
#